data_AF-A0A0C1R4J9-F1
#
_entry.id   AF-A0A0C1R4J9-F1
#
_cell.length_a   1.000
_cell.length_b   1.000
_cell.length_c   1.000
_cell.angle_alpha   90.00
_cell.angle_beta   90.00
_cell.angle_gamma   90.00
#
_symmetry.space_group_name_H-M   'P 1'
#
loop_
_entity.id
_entity.type
_entity.pdbx_description
1 polymer ?
#
loop_
_entity_poly.entity_id
_entity_poly.type
_entity_poly.pdbx_seq_one_letter_code
_entity_poly.pdbx_strand_id
1 'polypeptide(L)'
;MHKDDRNRIKHFTTLKSKYQATQYQDLSPTSLLYLILRKVDLGIKLNTLELEWLKEQKLEFICKEQENKLKDFVKLEVEFSQLKSKYKATNHDTPWQSSPLYFILWK
;
A
#
# COMPACT_ATOMS: atom_id res chain seq x y z
N MET A 1 -3.19 12.43 -26.57
CA MET A 1 -2.99 11.60 -25.36
C MET A 1 -1.50 11.50 -25.07
N HIS A 2 -1.04 12.06 -23.95
CA HIS A 2 0.39 12.16 -23.64
C HIS A 2 0.95 10.78 -23.21
N LYS A 3 2.26 10.58 -23.32
CA LYS A 3 2.94 9.31 -22.94
C LYS A 3 2.68 8.96 -21.46
N ASP A 4 2.61 9.95 -20.60
CA ASP A 4 2.40 9.77 -19.16
C ASP A 4 0.98 9.29 -18.82
N ASP A 5 -0.03 9.70 -19.59
CA ASP A 5 -1.40 9.20 -19.42
C ASP A 5 -1.47 7.71 -19.72
N ARG A 6 -0.79 7.25 -20.77
CA ARG A 6 -0.72 5.83 -21.13
C ARG A 6 -0.04 5.00 -20.03
N ASN A 7 1.01 5.53 -19.42
CA ASN A 7 1.68 4.85 -18.30
C ASN A 7 0.77 4.78 -17.07
N ARG A 8 0.06 5.86 -16.74
CA ARG A 8 -0.89 5.88 -15.62
C ARG A 8 -2.06 4.93 -15.84
N ILE A 9 -2.58 4.83 -17.06
CA ILE A 9 -3.65 3.87 -17.40
C ILE A 9 -3.16 2.44 -17.24
N LYS A 10 -1.97 2.10 -17.77
CA LYS A 10 -1.37 0.77 -17.59
C LYS A 10 -1.21 0.44 -16.11
N HIS A 11 -0.67 1.37 -15.33
CA HIS A 11 -0.50 1.20 -13.90
C HIS A 11 -1.85 1.01 -13.18
N PHE A 12 -2.88 1.78 -13.55
CA PHE A 12 -4.22 1.62 -13.00
C PHE A 12 -4.81 0.24 -13.32
N THR A 13 -4.65 -0.23 -14.57
CA THR A 13 -5.07 -1.59 -14.96
C THR A 13 -4.37 -2.65 -14.09
N THR A 14 -3.05 -2.53 -13.88
CA THR A 14 -2.30 -3.45 -13.01
C THR A 14 -2.83 -3.42 -11.57
N LEU A 15 -3.09 -2.24 -11.01
CA LEU A 15 -3.64 -2.10 -9.66
C LEU A 15 -5.04 -2.71 -9.55
N LYS A 16 -5.92 -2.51 -10.55
CA LYS A 16 -7.26 -3.12 -10.56
C LYS A 16 -7.17 -4.64 -10.58
N SER A 17 -6.25 -5.22 -11.34
CA SER A 17 -6.02 -6.67 -11.32
C SER A 17 -5.48 -7.13 -9.95
N LYS A 18 -4.49 -6.44 -9.40
CA LYS A 18 -3.88 -6.76 -8.09
C LYS A 18 -4.91 -6.78 -6.97
N TYR A 19 -5.80 -5.79 -6.97
CA TYR A 19 -6.84 -5.62 -5.95
C TYR A 19 -8.20 -6.16 -6.38
N GLN A 20 -8.31 -6.96 -7.45
CA GLN A 20 -9.58 -7.55 -7.91
C GLN A 20 -10.71 -6.54 -8.23
N ALA A 21 -10.38 -5.28 -8.52
CA ALA A 21 -11.31 -4.23 -8.92
C ALA A 21 -11.50 -4.13 -10.46
N THR A 22 -11.40 -5.26 -11.17
CA THR A 22 -11.41 -5.32 -12.63
C THR A 22 -12.78 -4.97 -13.24
N GLN A 23 -13.85 -5.14 -12.48
CA GLN A 23 -15.23 -4.82 -12.89
C GLN A 23 -15.51 -3.30 -12.96
N TYR A 24 -14.71 -2.48 -12.28
CA TYR A 24 -14.83 -1.03 -12.36
C TYR A 24 -14.48 -0.57 -13.79
N GLN A 25 -15.34 0.18 -14.48
CA GLN A 25 -15.13 0.44 -15.91
C GLN A 25 -14.16 1.59 -16.19
N ASP A 26 -14.08 2.56 -15.28
CA ASP A 26 -13.23 3.73 -15.46
C ASP A 26 -11.75 3.34 -15.46
N LEU A 27 -11.01 3.98 -16.36
CA LEU A 27 -9.57 3.86 -16.59
C LEU A 27 -8.87 5.21 -16.49
N SER A 28 -9.60 6.28 -16.16
CA SER A 28 -9.05 7.63 -16.10
C SER A 28 -7.91 7.72 -15.09
N PRO A 29 -6.78 8.34 -15.46
CA PRO A 29 -5.73 8.71 -14.51
C PRO A 29 -6.18 9.68 -13.40
N THR A 30 -7.37 10.28 -13.52
CA THR A 30 -7.99 11.14 -12.50
C THR A 30 -9.05 10.42 -11.67
N SER A 31 -9.26 9.13 -11.92
CA SER A 31 -10.25 8.32 -11.18
C SER A 31 -9.93 8.28 -9.69
N LEU A 32 -10.96 8.44 -8.85
CA LEU A 32 -10.80 8.31 -7.40
C LEU A 32 -10.32 6.91 -7.01
N LEU A 33 -10.79 5.87 -7.70
CA LEU A 33 -10.31 4.50 -7.48
C LEU A 33 -8.80 4.39 -7.74
N TYR A 34 -8.28 5.04 -8.78
CA TYR A 34 -6.84 5.00 -9.06
C TYR A 34 -6.03 5.64 -7.93
N LEU A 35 -6.50 6.77 -7.38
CA LEU A 35 -5.87 7.41 -6.24
C LEU A 35 -5.91 6.52 -4.99
N ILE A 36 -7.06 5.91 -4.70
CA ILE A 36 -7.25 4.99 -3.58
C ILE A 36 -6.32 3.78 -3.70
N LEU A 37 -6.32 3.10 -4.85
CA LEU A 37 -5.49 1.91 -5.06
C LEU A 37 -4.00 2.21 -4.92
N ARG A 38 -3.55 3.39 -5.36
CA ARG A 38 -2.17 3.84 -5.11
C ARG A 38 -1.87 4.02 -3.62
N LYS A 39 -2.78 4.59 -2.84
CA LYS A 39 -2.58 4.75 -1.39
C LYS A 39 -2.47 3.39 -0.71
N VAL A 40 -3.36 2.45 -1.05
CA VAL A 40 -3.28 1.07 -0.56
C VAL A 40 -1.97 0.41 -1.00
N ASP A 41 -1.53 0.63 -2.24
CA ASP A 41 -0.27 0.06 -2.73
C ASP A 41 0.97 0.63 -2.03
N LEU A 42 0.89 1.88 -1.57
CA LEU A 42 1.94 2.53 -0.79
C LEU A 42 1.82 2.31 0.72
N GLY A 43 0.77 1.64 1.21
CA GLY A 43 0.57 1.48 2.65
C GLY A 43 0.02 2.72 3.36
N ILE A 44 -0.45 3.71 2.61
CA ILE A 44 -1.00 4.94 3.15
C ILE A 44 -2.43 4.66 3.58
N LYS A 45 -2.76 4.95 4.85
CA LYS A 45 -4.11 4.77 5.40
C LYS A 45 -5.15 5.57 4.60
N LEU A 46 -6.29 4.93 4.29
CA LEU A 46 -7.42 5.61 3.67
C LEU A 46 -8.16 6.43 4.73
N ASN A 47 -8.69 7.58 4.33
CA ASN A 47 -9.53 8.39 5.20
C ASN A 47 -10.99 7.91 5.16
N THR A 48 -11.83 8.45 6.05
CA THR A 48 -13.23 8.05 6.16
C THR A 48 -14.01 8.19 4.86
N LEU A 49 -13.81 9.30 4.12
CA LEU A 49 -14.50 9.56 2.85
C LEU A 49 -14.12 8.53 1.77
N GLU A 50 -12.85 8.15 1.69
CA GLU A 50 -12.36 7.13 0.77
C GLU A 50 -12.95 5.75 1.10
N LEU A 51 -13.09 5.43 2.40
CA LEU A 51 -13.70 4.18 2.86
C LEU A 51 -15.21 4.13 2.58
N GLU A 52 -15.92 5.24 2.84
CA GLU A 52 -17.35 5.37 2.52
C GLU A 52 -17.59 5.25 1.02
N TRP A 53 -16.77 5.92 0.20
CA TRP A 53 -16.85 5.82 -1.25
C TRP A 53 -16.63 4.39 -1.75
N LEU A 54 -15.64 3.67 -1.21
CA LEU A 54 -15.42 2.26 -1.56
C LEU A 54 -16.64 1.38 -1.24
N LYS A 55 -17.30 1.63 -0.11
CA LYS A 55 -18.52 0.92 0.28
C LYS A 55 -19.68 1.22 -0.68
N GLU A 56 -19.86 2.47 -1.08
CA GLU A 56 -20.88 2.86 -2.07
C GLU A 56 -20.65 2.19 -3.44
N GLN A 57 -19.38 2.01 -3.83
CA GLN A 57 -19.00 1.35 -5.08
C GLN A 57 -18.96 -0.18 -5.00
N LYS A 58 -19.32 -0.79 -3.86
CA LYS A 58 -19.23 -2.24 -3.60
C LYS A 58 -17.80 -2.80 -3.75
N LEU A 59 -16.81 -1.99 -3.33
CA LEU A 59 -15.39 -2.29 -3.37
C LEU A 59 -14.79 -2.42 -1.95
N GLU A 60 -15.62 -2.73 -0.95
CA GLU A 60 -15.22 -2.81 0.46
C GLU A 60 -14.17 -3.89 0.76
N PHE A 61 -13.97 -4.86 -0.14
CA PHE A 61 -12.87 -5.81 -0.03
C PHE A 61 -11.49 -5.12 -0.08
N ILE A 62 -11.38 -3.96 -0.75
CA ILE A 62 -10.14 -3.16 -0.78
C ILE A 62 -9.79 -2.65 0.62
N CYS A 63 -10.81 -2.34 1.45
CA CYS A 63 -10.59 -1.94 2.84
C CYS A 63 -9.91 -3.05 3.65
N LYS A 64 -10.35 -4.30 3.45
CA LYS A 64 -9.75 -5.48 4.12
C LYS A 64 -8.30 -5.69 3.69
N GLU A 65 -8.01 -5.58 2.39
CA GLU A 65 -6.66 -5.69 1.86
C GLU A 65 -5.72 -4.61 2.43
N GLN A 66 -6.23 -3.39 2.61
CA GLN A 66 -5.48 -2.33 3.26
C GLN A 66 -5.17 -2.66 4.73
N GLU A 67 -6.16 -3.09 5.49
CA GLU A 67 -5.97 -3.43 6.91
C GLU A 67 -4.94 -4.55 7.08
N ASN A 68 -5.00 -5.57 6.22
CA ASN A 68 -4.02 -6.67 6.22
C ASN A 68 -2.61 -6.14 5.97
N LYS A 69 -2.45 -5.29 4.96
CA LYS A 69 -1.14 -4.70 4.63
C LYS A 69 -0.58 -3.81 5.74
N LEU A 70 -1.44 -3.02 6.39
CA LEU A 70 -1.03 -2.22 7.55
C LEU A 70 -0.60 -3.10 8.73
N LYS A 71 -1.29 -4.23 8.98
CA LYS A 71 -0.90 -5.21 9.99
C LYS A 71 0.46 -5.84 9.67
N ASP A 72 0.70 -6.19 8.41
CA ASP A 72 2.00 -6.71 7.98
C ASP A 72 3.12 -5.70 8.25
N PHE A 73 2.90 -4.41 7.95
CA PHE A 73 3.89 -3.38 8.24
C PHE A 73 4.17 -3.19 9.72
N VAL A 74 3.15 -3.27 10.58
CA VAL A 74 3.35 -3.25 12.04
C VAL A 74 4.13 -4.49 12.48
N LYS A 75 3.83 -5.66 11.94
CA LYS A 75 4.54 -6.90 12.26
C LYS A 75 6.03 -6.82 11.90
N LEU A 76 6.36 -6.29 10.72
CA LEU A 76 7.75 -6.11 10.28
C LEU A 76 8.50 -5.08 11.15
N GLU A 77 7.83 -4.02 11.61
CA GLU A 77 8.43 -3.04 12.54
C GLU A 77 8.72 -3.65 13.91
N VAL A 78 7.82 -4.50 14.42
CA VAL A 78 8.03 -5.25 15.67
C VAL A 78 9.21 -6.22 15.51
N GLU A 79 9.26 -6.97 14.41
CA GLU A 79 10.38 -7.88 14.11
C GLU A 79 11.70 -7.11 14.01
N PHE A 80 11.74 -5.98 13.30
CA PHE A 80 12.93 -5.16 13.18
C PHE A 80 13.39 -4.63 14.55
N SER A 81 12.46 -4.23 15.41
CA SER A 81 12.77 -3.82 16.78
C SER A 81 13.39 -4.94 17.60
N GLN A 82 12.90 -6.18 17.45
CA GLN A 82 13.48 -7.36 18.11
C GLN A 82 14.89 -7.66 17.57
N LEU A 83 15.10 -7.58 16.26
CA LEU A 83 16.42 -7.75 15.64
C LEU A 83 17.42 -6.69 16.12
N LYS A 84 17.01 -5.42 16.18
CA LYS A 84 17.84 -4.33 16.73
C LYS A 84 18.27 -4.62 18.17
N SER A 85 17.35 -5.10 19.01
CA SER A 85 17.66 -5.49 20.39
C SER A 85 18.66 -6.66 20.45
N LYS A 86 18.39 -7.73 19.69
CA LYS A 86 19.24 -8.93 19.61
C LYS A 86 20.69 -8.60 19.23
N TYR A 87 20.88 -7.72 18.26
CA TYR A 87 22.21 -7.34 17.74
C TYR A 87 22.76 -6.04 18.33
N LYS A 88 22.13 -5.48 19.38
CA LYS A 88 22.54 -4.23 20.04
C LYS A 88 22.64 -3.02 19.09
N ALA A 89 21.80 -2.99 18.06
CA ALA A 89 21.69 -1.91 17.06
C ALA A 89 20.54 -0.93 17.40
N THR A 90 20.33 -0.65 18.68
CA THR A 90 19.18 0.14 19.17
C THR A 90 19.28 1.63 18.86
N ASN A 91 20.46 2.13 18.47
CA ASN A 91 20.69 3.54 18.12
C ASN A 91 20.18 3.91 16.72
N HIS A 92 19.43 3.02 16.05
CA HIS A 92 18.95 3.21 14.69
C HIS A 92 17.44 3.52 14.68
N ASP A 93 17.11 4.78 14.40
CA ASP A 93 15.74 5.32 14.51
C ASP A 93 14.96 5.31 13.19
N THR A 94 15.55 4.83 12.09
CA THR A 94 14.82 4.75 10.83
C THR A 94 13.82 3.58 10.83
N PRO A 95 12.62 3.75 10.25
CA PRO A 95 11.67 2.66 10.05
C PRO A 95 12.25 1.52 9.20
N TRP A 96 11.72 0.30 9.34
CA TRP A 96 12.20 -0.85 8.57
C TRP A 96 12.09 -0.65 7.05
N GLN A 97 11.09 0.11 6.57
CA GLN A 97 10.88 0.38 5.14
C GLN A 97 12.02 1.16 4.50
N SER A 98 12.65 2.04 5.27
CA SER A 98 13.70 2.95 4.81
C SER A 98 15.09 2.50 5.24
N SER A 99 15.18 1.35 5.91
CA SER A 99 16.39 0.88 6.56
C SER A 99 16.99 -0.32 5.84
N PRO A 100 18.18 -0.20 5.21
CA PRO A 100 18.89 -1.37 4.69
C PRO A 100 19.28 -2.32 5.83
N LEU A 101 19.36 -1.82 7.07
CA LEU A 101 19.71 -2.60 8.26
C LEU A 101 18.73 -3.75 8.51
N TYR A 102 17.44 -3.59 8.19
CA TYR A 102 16.47 -4.66 8.34
C TYR A 102 16.89 -5.92 7.57
N PHE A 103 17.26 -5.75 6.30
CA PHE A 103 17.71 -6.87 5.45
C PHE A 103 19.06 -7.46 5.87
N ILE A 104 19.93 -6.64 6.48
CA ILE A 104 21.22 -7.10 6.99
C ILE A 104 21.02 -7.98 8.23
N LEU A 105 20.13 -7.58 9.15
CA LEU A 105 19.89 -8.29 10.41
C LEU A 105 19.02 -9.54 10.25
N TRP A 106 18.30 -9.69 9.14
CA TRP A 106 17.49 -10.88 8.85
C TRP A 106 18.35 -12.14 8.62
N LYS A 107 19.60 -12.00 8.15
CA LYS A 107 20.54 -13.12 7.93
C LYS A 107 21.01 -13.78 9.23
#